data_AF-A0A2M7MJF4-F1
#
_entry.id   AF-A0A2M7MJF4-F1
#
_cell.length_a   1.000
_cell.length_b   1.000
_cell.length_c   1.000
_cell.angle_alpha   90.00
_cell.angle_beta   90.00
_cell.angle_gamma   90.00
#
_symmetry.space_group_name_H-M   'P 1'
#
loop_
_entity.id
_entity.type
_entity.pdbx_description
1 polymer ?
#
loop_
_entity_poly.entity_id
_entity_poly.type
_entity_poly.pdbx_seq_one_letter_code
_entity_poly.pdbx_strand_id
1 'polypeptide(L)'
;MLSTANNFTVDVPNNSTAIVNVSGNFVEWMGGCNVIGTTKEKVLINFFEADTLKLHGINVTASILAPKSVLDFSAGLVTGQVMVRCMFGAGQYNNSMFDGTITGGSSIANFATIVSATQSSMPSLIDVPASMARVTNKPDGATGVENDNVIPNEFNLLQNYPNPFNPTTTISFSLANDGFVNLTVFNITGEKVASLVNREYQTGNYTVEFNANDLPSGIYLYRLSAGNFVSTKKMILMK
;
A
#
# COMPACT_ATOMS: atom_id res chain seq x y z
N MET A 1 13.58 8.96 -4.37
CA MET A 1 13.69 7.97 -3.28
C MET A 1 13.79 8.75 -1.98
N LEU A 2 13.05 8.34 -0.94
CA LEU A 2 13.00 9.05 0.35
C LEU A 2 14.29 8.91 1.17
N SER A 3 15.15 7.97 0.81
CA SER A 3 16.46 7.72 1.41
C SER A 3 17.45 8.90 1.31
N THR A 4 17.12 9.95 0.54
CA THR A 4 17.98 11.14 0.36
C THR A 4 17.23 12.47 0.53
N ALA A 5 15.98 12.47 1.01
CA ALA A 5 15.18 13.68 1.13
C ALA A 5 15.43 14.39 2.47
N ASN A 6 15.73 15.70 2.43
CA ASN A 6 15.94 16.47 3.64
C ASN A 6 14.60 16.80 4.31
N ASN A 7 13.64 17.39 3.59
CA ASN A 7 12.30 17.67 4.13
C ASN A 7 11.23 16.95 3.32
N PHE A 8 10.15 16.50 3.97
CA PHE A 8 8.98 15.97 3.27
C PHE A 8 7.67 16.54 3.81
N THR A 9 6.71 16.73 2.90
CA THR A 9 5.35 17.17 3.23
C THR A 9 4.35 16.04 2.92
N VAL A 10 3.55 15.70 3.92
CA VAL A 10 2.46 14.72 3.82
C VAL A 10 1.15 15.50 3.75
N ASP A 11 0.45 15.40 2.62
CA ASP A 11 -0.91 15.93 2.50
C ASP A 11 -1.90 14.80 2.77
N VAL A 12 -2.79 15.04 3.72
CA VAL A 12 -3.73 14.05 4.22
C VAL A 12 -5.12 14.68 4.19
N PRO A 13 -6.15 14.00 3.65
CA PRO A 13 -7.51 14.53 3.66
C PRO A 13 -7.95 14.93 5.07
N ASN A 14 -8.72 16.02 5.16
CA ASN A 14 -9.10 16.62 6.44
C ASN A 14 -9.60 15.60 7.47
N ASN A 15 -9.07 15.65 8.69
CA ASN A 15 -9.40 14.78 9.83
C ASN A 15 -9.04 13.29 9.69
N SER A 16 -8.32 12.88 8.65
CA SER A 16 -8.02 11.46 8.41
C SER A 16 -6.83 10.93 9.22
N THR A 17 -6.81 9.59 9.34
CA THR A 17 -5.64 8.72 9.54
C THR A 17 -4.43 9.14 8.68
N ALA A 18 -3.22 8.61 8.79
CA ALA A 18 -2.32 8.45 7.64
C ALA A 18 -1.20 7.48 7.98
N ILE A 19 -0.87 6.59 7.05
CA ILE A 19 0.36 5.79 7.11
C ILE A 19 1.20 6.19 5.90
N VAL A 20 2.45 6.57 6.14
CA VAL A 20 3.42 6.96 5.14
C VAL A 20 4.49 5.87 5.08
N ASN A 21 4.44 5.03 4.05
CA ASN A 21 5.44 3.99 3.86
C ASN A 21 6.72 4.58 3.24
N VAL A 22 7.84 4.35 3.91
CA VAL A 22 9.17 4.77 3.47
C VAL A 22 9.97 3.52 3.11
N SER A 23 10.39 3.43 1.85
CA SER A 23 11.31 2.40 1.36
C SER A 23 12.77 2.83 1.52
N GLY A 24 13.66 1.86 1.72
CA GLY A 24 15.10 1.94 1.88
C GLY A 24 15.57 1.06 3.04
N ASN A 25 16.55 0.18 2.78
CA ASN A 25 17.22 -0.60 3.84
C ASN A 25 18.08 0.30 4.75
N PHE A 26 18.62 1.38 4.19
CA PHE A 26 19.33 2.44 4.90
C PHE A 26 18.60 3.76 4.64
N VAL A 27 18.18 4.43 5.71
CA VAL A 27 17.48 5.72 5.63
C VAL A 27 18.15 6.72 6.55
N GLU A 28 18.56 7.85 5.98
CA GLU A 28 19.07 9.00 6.73
C GLU A 28 18.12 10.18 6.54
N TRP A 29 17.65 10.74 7.66
CA TRP A 29 16.65 11.79 7.67
C TRP A 29 17.13 12.98 8.49
N MET A 30 17.35 14.11 7.80
CA MET A 30 18.00 15.31 8.34
C MET A 30 17.18 16.59 8.24
N GLY A 31 15.92 16.54 7.83
CA GLY A 31 15.04 17.72 7.85
C GLY A 31 13.62 17.42 8.33
N GLY A 32 12.76 18.43 8.27
CA GLY A 32 11.43 18.42 8.89
C GLY A 32 10.39 17.57 8.16
N CYS A 33 9.40 17.13 8.93
CA CYS A 33 8.12 16.60 8.44
C CYS A 33 7.04 17.68 8.59
N ASN A 34 6.43 18.06 7.48
CA ASN A 34 5.22 18.88 7.47
C ASN A 34 4.00 18.02 7.16
N VAL A 35 2.92 18.19 7.91
CA VAL A 35 1.66 17.47 7.68
C VAL A 35 0.58 18.51 7.39
N ILE A 36 -0.16 18.32 6.31
CA ILE A 36 -1.26 19.18 5.87
C ILE A 36 -2.56 18.38 5.94
N GLY A 37 -3.64 19.06 6.29
CA GLY A 37 -5.01 18.52 6.36
C GLY A 37 -5.35 17.68 7.59
N THR A 38 -4.40 16.99 8.23
CA THR A 38 -4.61 16.33 9.53
C THR A 38 -3.63 16.79 10.61
N THR A 39 -3.83 16.32 11.85
CA THR A 39 -2.88 16.61 12.95
C THR A 39 -1.68 15.66 12.87
N LYS A 40 -0.51 16.13 13.31
CA LYS A 40 0.74 15.38 13.14
C LYS A 40 0.75 14.07 13.95
N GLU A 41 -0.02 14.00 15.03
CA GLU A 41 -0.23 12.82 15.86
C GLU A 41 -1.02 11.72 15.14
N LYS A 42 -1.79 12.08 14.11
CA LYS A 42 -2.59 11.15 13.29
C LYS A 42 -1.79 10.54 12.13
N VAL A 43 -0.50 10.83 12.02
CA VAL A 43 0.38 10.31 10.97
C VAL A 43 1.38 9.31 11.56
N LEU A 44 1.47 8.14 10.93
CA LEU A 44 2.47 7.12 11.20
C LEU A 44 3.44 7.02 10.03
N ILE A 45 4.73 7.18 10.28
CA ILE A 45 5.78 6.99 9.30
C ILE A 45 6.32 5.57 9.46
N ASN A 46 6.16 4.74 8.43
CA ASN A 46 6.49 3.32 8.45
C ASN A 46 7.71 3.01 7.58
N PHE A 47 8.86 2.80 8.22
CA PHE A 47 10.11 2.34 7.62
C PHE A 47 10.16 0.81 7.65
N PHE A 48 9.32 0.18 6.82
CA PHE A 48 9.01 -1.26 6.90
C PHE A 48 10.19 -2.19 6.52
N GLU A 49 11.13 -1.68 5.72
CA GLU A 49 12.30 -2.43 5.25
C GLU A 49 13.64 -1.93 5.81
N ALA A 50 13.64 -0.84 6.60
CA ALA A 50 14.88 -0.26 7.10
C ALA A 50 15.58 -1.17 8.12
N ASP A 51 16.84 -1.51 7.83
CA ASP A 51 17.77 -2.16 8.77
C ASP A 51 18.49 -1.11 9.64
N THR A 52 18.72 0.09 9.07
CA THR A 52 19.32 1.24 9.75
C THR A 52 18.52 2.50 9.45
N LEU A 53 18.17 3.25 10.50
CA LEU A 53 17.50 4.54 10.44
C LEU A 53 18.34 5.55 11.20
N LYS A 54 18.72 6.65 10.55
CA LYS A 54 19.47 7.73 11.16
C LYS A 54 18.64 9.01 11.19
N LEU A 55 18.45 9.57 12.39
CA LEU A 55 17.77 10.84 12.59
C LEU A 55 18.76 11.85 13.18
N HIS A 56 19.00 12.94 12.46
CA HIS A 56 20.01 13.92 12.83
C HIS A 56 19.44 15.33 12.85
N GLY A 57 19.29 15.92 14.04
CA GLY A 57 18.98 17.34 14.21
C GLY A 57 17.55 17.71 13.81
N ILE A 58 16.62 16.75 13.83
CA ILE A 58 15.23 16.95 13.40
C ILE A 58 14.24 16.81 14.55
N ASN A 59 13.16 17.59 14.47
CA ASN A 59 11.98 17.38 15.30
C ASN A 59 10.93 16.62 14.48
N VAL A 60 10.69 15.36 14.82
CA VAL A 60 9.67 14.52 14.20
C VAL A 60 8.38 14.64 15.00
N THR A 61 7.40 15.33 14.45
CA THR A 61 6.12 15.54 15.14
C THR A 61 5.09 14.42 14.93
N ALA A 62 5.51 13.31 14.32
CA ALA A 62 4.68 12.16 13.96
C ALA A 62 5.17 10.89 14.68
N SER A 63 4.40 9.81 14.60
CA SER A 63 4.83 8.51 15.12
C SER A 63 5.73 7.79 14.11
N ILE A 64 6.71 7.04 14.61
CA ILE A 64 7.70 6.28 13.83
C ILE A 64 7.50 4.79 14.10
N LEU A 65 7.41 4.01 13.02
CA LEU A 65 7.44 2.55 13.02
C LEU A 65 8.59 2.07 12.14
N ALA A 66 9.59 1.42 12.72
CA ALA A 66 10.73 0.83 12.01
C ALA A 66 11.15 -0.49 12.71
N PRO A 67 10.34 -1.56 12.62
CA PRO A 67 10.44 -2.73 13.49
C PRO A 67 11.73 -3.54 13.34
N LYS A 68 12.44 -3.39 12.21
CA LYS A 68 13.72 -4.06 11.94
C LYS A 68 14.94 -3.18 12.20
N SER A 69 14.72 -1.88 12.37
CA SER A 69 15.78 -0.89 12.25
C SER A 69 16.57 -0.70 13.55
N VAL A 70 17.88 -0.55 13.42
CA VAL A 70 18.70 0.17 14.41
C VAL A 70 18.51 1.67 14.19
N LEU A 71 17.90 2.34 15.16
CA LEU A 71 17.72 3.79 15.15
C LEU A 71 18.90 4.49 15.82
N ASP A 72 19.67 5.26 15.05
CA ASP A 72 20.65 6.22 15.53
C ASP A 72 19.99 7.60 15.59
N PHE A 73 19.62 8.04 16.80
CA PHE A 73 18.96 9.31 17.02
C PHE A 73 19.86 10.26 17.81
N SER A 74 20.77 10.92 17.10
CA SER A 74 21.86 11.66 17.72
C SER A 74 21.40 12.93 18.45
N ALA A 75 20.36 13.62 17.93
CA ALA A 75 19.77 14.83 18.52
C ALA A 75 18.42 15.15 17.86
N GLY A 76 17.49 15.73 18.62
CA GLY A 76 16.16 16.13 18.14
C GLY A 76 15.04 15.74 19.10
N LEU A 77 13.79 15.95 18.70
CA LEU A 77 12.60 15.56 19.45
C LEU A 77 11.62 14.76 18.57
N VAL A 78 11.24 13.56 19.02
CA VAL A 78 10.08 12.84 18.47
C VAL A 78 8.89 13.00 19.42
N THR A 79 7.83 13.69 19.00
CA THR A 79 6.64 13.90 19.84
C THR A 79 5.64 12.75 19.75
N GLY A 80 5.64 12.03 18.61
CA GLY A 80 4.88 10.79 18.45
C GLY A 80 5.58 9.61 19.10
N GLN A 81 4.99 8.43 18.96
CA GLN A 81 5.59 7.20 19.49
C GLN A 81 6.69 6.68 18.58
N VAL A 82 7.65 5.98 19.18
CA VAL A 82 8.78 5.40 18.46
C VAL A 82 8.77 3.89 18.69
N MET A 83 8.54 3.12 17.62
CA MET A 83 8.55 1.66 17.63
C MET A 83 9.68 1.16 16.73
N VAL A 84 10.81 0.76 17.33
CA VAL A 84 12.03 0.32 16.62
C VAL A 84 12.65 -0.91 17.27
N ARG A 85 13.52 -1.63 16.55
CA ARG A 85 14.22 -2.82 17.10
C ARG A 85 15.15 -2.42 18.25
N CYS A 86 15.95 -1.38 18.03
CA CYS A 86 16.83 -0.80 19.05
C CYS A 86 17.12 0.65 18.70
N MET A 87 17.35 1.48 19.72
CA MET A 87 17.64 2.90 19.57
C MET A 87 18.84 3.30 20.43
N PHE A 88 19.70 4.17 19.89
CA PHE A 88 20.83 4.78 20.60
C PHE A 88 20.94 6.27 20.23
N GLY A 89 21.62 7.05 21.08
CA GLY A 89 21.85 8.49 20.85
C GLY A 89 21.24 9.38 21.93
N ALA A 90 21.33 10.70 21.74
CA ALA A 90 20.92 11.71 22.72
C ALA A 90 19.60 12.42 22.36
N GLY A 91 18.90 11.97 21.32
CA GLY A 91 17.58 12.50 20.94
C GLY A 91 16.51 12.20 21.99
N GLN A 92 15.54 13.12 22.11
CA GLN A 92 14.41 13.01 23.02
C GLN A 92 13.21 12.40 22.30
N TYR A 93 12.50 11.48 22.95
CA TYR A 93 11.31 10.85 22.39
C TYR A 93 10.20 10.76 23.43
N ASN A 94 8.97 10.63 22.97
CA ASN A 94 7.83 10.39 23.82
C ASN A 94 7.90 8.97 24.43
N ASN A 95 8.06 8.90 25.76
CA ASN A 95 8.14 7.65 26.50
C ASN A 95 6.77 7.16 27.02
N SER A 96 5.66 7.82 26.64
CA SER A 96 4.32 7.32 26.93
C SER A 96 4.05 6.04 26.15
N MET A 97 3.49 5.03 26.84
CA MET A 97 3.03 3.80 26.21
C MET A 97 1.94 4.10 25.17
N PHE A 98 1.84 3.27 24.13
CA PHE A 98 0.71 3.33 23.20
C PHE A 98 -0.59 3.01 23.92
N ASP A 99 -1.40 4.04 24.13
CA ASP A 99 -2.76 3.92 24.66
C ASP A 99 -3.76 4.19 23.51
N GLY A 100 -3.98 3.15 22.71
CA GLY A 100 -4.85 3.21 21.54
C GLY A 100 -5.39 1.82 21.20
N THR A 101 -6.64 1.76 20.75
CA THR A 101 -7.22 0.55 20.17
C THR A 101 -7.13 0.67 18.65
N ILE A 102 -6.49 -0.29 17.96
CA ILE A 102 -6.52 -0.34 16.50
C ILE A 102 -7.90 -0.88 16.11
N THR A 103 -8.87 0.01 15.90
CA THR A 103 -10.20 -0.33 15.41
C THR A 103 -10.21 -0.30 13.88
N GLY A 104 -10.16 -1.48 13.26
CA GLY A 104 -10.23 -1.64 11.81
C GLY A 104 -9.99 -3.09 11.37
N GLY A 105 -10.48 -3.46 10.19
CA GLY A 105 -10.18 -4.76 9.58
C GLY A 105 -8.68 -4.97 9.40
N SER A 106 -8.25 -6.23 9.30
CA SER A 106 -6.85 -6.66 9.18
C SER A 106 -6.10 -6.18 7.91
N SER A 107 -6.72 -5.30 7.12
CA SER A 107 -6.15 -4.69 5.92
C SER A 107 -5.72 -3.25 6.19
N ILE A 108 -4.42 -3.00 6.12
CA ILE A 108 -3.83 -1.66 6.11
C ILE A 108 -3.96 -1.09 4.70
N ALA A 109 -4.80 -0.07 4.50
CA ALA A 109 -4.81 0.71 3.26
C ALA A 109 -3.81 1.88 3.38
N ASN A 110 -3.07 2.17 2.30
CA ASN A 110 -2.12 3.26 2.23
C ASN A 110 -2.84 4.46 1.59
N PHE A 111 -3.01 5.57 2.32
CA PHE A 111 -3.82 6.71 1.88
C PHE A 111 -3.10 8.05 2.05
N ALA A 112 -1.81 8.01 2.32
CA ALA A 112 -0.96 9.19 2.35
C ALA A 112 0.03 9.15 1.18
N THR A 113 0.13 10.27 0.47
CA THR A 113 1.06 10.45 -0.65
C THR A 113 2.02 11.58 -0.28
N ILE A 114 3.31 11.39 -0.55
CA ILE A 114 4.32 12.43 -0.34
C ILE A 114 4.26 13.38 -1.52
N VAL A 115 3.84 14.62 -1.27
CA VAL A 115 3.53 15.60 -2.33
C VAL A 115 4.78 16.35 -2.78
N SER A 116 5.82 16.43 -1.95
CA SER A 116 7.11 16.98 -2.32
C SER A 116 8.24 16.47 -1.42
N ALA A 117 9.44 16.42 -1.99
CA ALA A 117 10.70 16.22 -1.29
C ALA A 117 11.70 17.23 -1.86
N THR A 118 12.20 18.13 -1.03
CA THR A 118 13.21 19.12 -1.43
C THR A 118 14.55 18.79 -0.80
N GLN A 119 15.61 18.86 -1.60
CA GLN A 119 16.99 18.87 -1.15
C GLN A 119 17.50 20.30 -1.34
N SER A 120 17.99 20.93 -0.28
CA SER A 120 18.68 22.22 -0.42
C SER A 120 20.03 21.96 -1.07
N SER A 121 20.14 22.18 -2.37
CA SER A 121 21.42 22.24 -3.06
C SER A 121 22.27 23.40 -2.51
N MET A 122 23.58 23.20 -2.35
CA MET A 122 24.54 24.29 -2.12
C MET A 122 24.46 25.37 -3.22
N PRO A 123 24.96 26.59 -2.96
CA PRO A 123 24.60 27.77 -3.73
C PRO A 123 25.41 27.85 -5.03
N SER A 124 24.73 27.89 -6.17
CA SER A 124 25.25 28.52 -7.38
C SER A 124 24.26 29.57 -7.87
N LEU A 125 24.74 30.80 -7.94
CA LEU A 125 24.06 31.93 -8.55
C LEU A 125 23.73 31.55 -10.00
N ILE A 126 22.44 31.60 -10.35
CA ILE A 126 21.88 31.29 -11.68
C ILE A 126 21.73 29.78 -11.94
N ASP A 127 20.75 29.16 -11.27
CA ASP A 127 19.74 28.34 -11.93
C ASP A 127 18.67 27.96 -10.92
N VAL A 128 17.40 28.13 -11.28
CA VAL A 128 16.25 27.83 -10.43
C VAL A 128 15.85 26.37 -10.67
N PRO A 129 16.01 25.42 -9.72
CA PRO A 129 15.37 24.13 -9.86
C PRO A 129 13.98 24.22 -9.22
N ALA A 130 13.03 24.80 -9.95
CA ALA A 130 11.62 24.56 -9.68
C ALA A 130 11.25 23.19 -10.28
N SER A 131 11.68 22.10 -9.64
CA SER A 131 11.07 20.80 -9.92
C SER A 131 9.71 20.77 -9.25
N MET A 132 8.69 21.21 -9.99
CA MET A 132 7.29 21.05 -9.61
C MET A 132 6.82 19.66 -10.00
N ALA A 133 6.59 18.77 -9.03
CA ALA A 133 5.78 17.58 -9.22
C ALA A 133 4.31 17.94 -8.97
N ARG A 134 3.46 17.86 -10.00
CA ARG A 134 1.99 17.94 -9.84
C ARG A 134 1.48 16.55 -9.47
N VAL A 135 0.90 16.42 -8.28
CA VAL A 135 0.10 15.26 -7.87
C VAL A 135 -1.35 15.70 -7.90
N THR A 136 -2.13 15.15 -8.83
CA THR A 136 -3.59 15.29 -8.83
C THR A 136 -4.20 14.21 -7.96
N ASN A 137 -5.25 14.57 -7.21
CA ASN A 137 -6.17 13.59 -6.64
C ASN A 137 -6.55 12.61 -7.75
N LYS A 138 -6.44 11.30 -7.51
CA LYS A 138 -7.26 10.36 -8.25
C LYS A 138 -8.62 10.37 -7.55
N PRO A 139 -9.62 11.17 -7.98
CA PRO A 139 -10.99 10.79 -7.66
C PRO A 139 -11.18 9.40 -8.28
N ASP A 140 -11.77 8.49 -7.53
CA ASP A 140 -12.31 7.28 -8.10
C ASP A 140 -13.20 7.67 -9.31
N GLY A 141 -12.76 7.32 -10.51
CA GLY A 141 -13.49 7.55 -11.76
C GLY A 141 -13.00 8.71 -12.64
N ALA A 142 -11.90 8.51 -13.37
CA ALA A 142 -11.73 9.09 -14.72
C ALA A 142 -10.80 8.19 -15.53
N THR A 143 -11.32 7.69 -16.66
CA THR A 143 -10.64 6.82 -17.62
C THR A 143 -9.60 7.62 -18.41
N GLY A 144 -8.32 7.36 -18.14
CA GLY A 144 -7.20 7.73 -18.99
C GLY A 144 -6.40 6.47 -19.29
N VAL A 145 -6.42 6.02 -20.53
CA VAL A 145 -5.69 4.82 -20.97
C VAL A 145 -4.23 5.22 -21.15
N GLU A 146 -3.43 5.09 -20.10
CA GLU A 146 -1.98 4.96 -20.23
C GLU A 146 -1.65 3.48 -20.04
N ASN A 147 -1.35 2.83 -21.16
CA ASN A 147 -0.87 1.45 -21.22
C ASN A 147 0.57 1.40 -20.69
N ASP A 148 0.76 1.68 -19.41
CA ASP A 148 1.93 1.18 -18.70
C ASP A 148 1.60 -0.26 -18.30
N ASN A 149 2.07 -1.19 -19.12
CA ASN A 149 2.10 -2.62 -18.81
C ASN A 149 2.98 -2.81 -17.57
N VAL A 150 2.39 -2.58 -16.39
CA VAL A 150 2.94 -3.06 -15.12
C VAL A 150 2.85 -4.57 -15.18
N ILE A 151 3.94 -5.19 -15.65
CA ILE A 151 4.09 -6.63 -15.70
C ILE A 151 4.05 -7.12 -14.24
N PRO A 152 3.07 -7.96 -13.87
CA PRO A 152 3.01 -8.51 -12.53
C PRO A 152 4.23 -9.40 -12.30
N ASN A 153 4.95 -9.21 -11.20
CA ASN A 153 6.07 -10.09 -10.85
C ASN A 153 5.60 -11.41 -10.22
N GLU A 154 4.31 -11.56 -9.88
CA GLU A 154 3.76 -12.70 -9.16
C GLU A 154 2.40 -13.14 -9.70
N PHE A 155 2.13 -14.45 -9.61
CA PHE A 155 0.79 -14.99 -9.83
C PHE A 155 -0.08 -14.69 -8.61
N ASN A 156 -1.25 -14.09 -8.84
CA ASN A 156 -2.17 -13.77 -7.76
C ASN A 156 -3.63 -13.94 -8.19
N LEU A 157 -4.46 -14.43 -7.28
CA LEU A 157 -5.91 -14.45 -7.43
C LEU A 157 -6.47 -13.56 -6.32
N LEU A 158 -7.27 -12.55 -6.65
CA LEU A 158 -7.85 -11.63 -5.67
C LEU A 158 -9.23 -12.12 -5.21
N GLN A 159 -9.65 -11.61 -4.05
CA GLN A 159 -11.01 -11.82 -3.57
C GLN A 159 -11.99 -11.15 -4.53
N ASN A 160 -13.07 -11.83 -4.89
CA ASN A 160 -14.12 -11.26 -5.73
C ASN A 160 -14.74 -10.03 -5.05
N TYR A 161 -15.10 -9.01 -5.82
CA TYR A 161 -15.76 -7.81 -5.31
C TYR A 161 -16.96 -7.43 -6.18
N PRO A 162 -18.14 -7.16 -5.57
CA PRO A 162 -18.45 -7.27 -4.14
C PRO A 162 -18.45 -8.73 -3.64
N ASN A 163 -18.34 -8.95 -2.32
CA ASN A 163 -18.56 -10.24 -1.64
C ASN A 163 -19.05 -9.99 -0.20
N PRO A 164 -20.29 -10.38 0.19
CA PRO A 164 -21.31 -11.07 -0.61
C PRO A 164 -21.75 -10.29 -1.86
N PHE A 165 -22.21 -10.99 -2.89
CA PHE A 165 -22.59 -10.38 -4.19
C PHE A 165 -24.03 -10.71 -4.60
N ASN A 166 -24.63 -9.86 -5.43
CA ASN A 166 -25.97 -10.05 -5.98
C ASN A 166 -26.14 -9.37 -7.35
N PRO A 167 -26.46 -10.11 -8.43
CA PRO A 167 -26.03 -11.46 -8.76
C PRO A 167 -24.68 -11.44 -9.49
N THR A 168 -24.08 -10.27 -9.68
CA THR A 168 -22.82 -10.06 -10.39
C THR A 168 -21.68 -9.73 -9.43
N THR A 169 -20.49 -10.21 -9.75
CA THR A 169 -19.25 -9.89 -9.04
C THR A 169 -18.09 -9.89 -10.02
N THR A 170 -17.00 -9.28 -9.60
CA THR A 170 -15.79 -9.17 -10.41
C THR A 170 -14.67 -9.97 -9.77
N ILE A 171 -14.01 -10.81 -10.56
CA ILE A 171 -12.85 -11.62 -10.15
C ILE A 171 -11.62 -11.09 -10.87
N SER A 172 -10.62 -10.65 -10.10
CA SER A 172 -9.36 -10.15 -10.64
C SER A 172 -8.21 -11.10 -10.31
N PHE A 173 -7.28 -11.24 -11.26
CA PHE A 173 -6.08 -12.06 -11.10
C PHE A 173 -4.91 -11.49 -11.92
N SER A 174 -3.70 -11.86 -11.50
CA SER A 174 -2.44 -11.46 -12.10
C SER A 174 -1.65 -12.68 -12.53
N LEU A 175 -1.04 -12.61 -13.71
CA LEU A 175 -0.18 -13.65 -14.26
C LEU A 175 1.24 -13.09 -14.37
N ALA A 176 2.22 -13.80 -13.82
CA ALA A 176 3.63 -13.42 -13.95
C ALA A 176 4.25 -13.84 -15.28
N ASN A 177 3.74 -14.91 -15.89
CA ASN A 177 4.22 -15.44 -17.16
C ASN A 177 3.04 -15.78 -18.08
N ASP A 178 3.31 -15.77 -19.38
CA ASP A 178 2.40 -16.26 -20.41
C ASP A 178 2.08 -17.73 -20.16
N GLY A 179 0.83 -18.14 -20.44
CA GLY A 179 0.45 -19.54 -20.33
C GLY A 179 -1.06 -19.79 -20.39
N PHE A 180 -1.41 -21.08 -20.34
CA PHE A 180 -2.80 -21.51 -20.29
C PHE A 180 -3.42 -21.23 -18.92
N VAL A 181 -4.55 -20.53 -18.92
CA VAL A 181 -5.28 -20.13 -17.71
C VAL A 181 -6.66 -20.77 -17.69
N ASN A 182 -6.99 -21.39 -16.56
CA ASN A 182 -8.30 -21.92 -16.28
C ASN A 182 -8.87 -21.30 -15.00
N LEU A 183 -9.97 -20.55 -15.12
CA LEU A 183 -10.74 -20.00 -14.00
C LEU A 183 -12.11 -20.67 -13.99
N THR A 184 -12.35 -21.50 -12.99
CA THR A 184 -13.55 -22.33 -12.88
C THR A 184 -14.25 -22.08 -11.54
N VAL A 185 -15.59 -22.03 -11.57
CA VAL A 185 -16.46 -21.89 -10.40
C VAL A 185 -17.07 -23.24 -10.05
N PHE A 186 -17.11 -23.55 -8.76
CA PHE A 186 -17.63 -24.76 -8.16
C PHE A 186 -18.66 -24.43 -7.07
N ASN A 187 -19.65 -25.31 -6.89
CA ASN A 187 -20.49 -25.29 -5.70
C ASN A 187 -19.78 -25.95 -4.49
N ILE A 188 -20.42 -25.95 -3.33
CA ILE A 188 -19.85 -26.51 -2.09
C ILE A 188 -19.63 -28.03 -2.14
N THR A 189 -20.33 -28.75 -3.03
CA THR A 189 -20.15 -30.20 -3.25
C THR A 189 -19.00 -30.49 -4.22
N GLY A 190 -18.37 -29.46 -4.79
CA GLY A 190 -17.23 -29.60 -5.70
C GLY A 190 -17.63 -29.79 -7.18
N GLU A 191 -18.91 -29.66 -7.51
CA GLU A 191 -19.36 -29.70 -8.90
C GLU A 191 -19.06 -28.38 -9.59
N LYS A 192 -18.51 -28.46 -10.81
CA LYS A 192 -18.25 -27.31 -11.66
C LYS A 192 -19.58 -26.71 -12.13
N VAL A 193 -19.83 -25.44 -11.78
CA VAL A 193 -21.04 -24.71 -12.16
C VAL A 193 -20.79 -23.69 -13.28
N ALA A 194 -19.56 -23.19 -13.44
CA ALA A 194 -19.20 -22.28 -14.53
C ALA A 194 -17.71 -22.34 -14.88
N SER A 195 -17.36 -22.05 -16.13
CA SER A 195 -15.98 -21.86 -16.58
C SER A 195 -15.86 -20.43 -17.11
N LEU A 196 -15.15 -19.57 -16.39
CA LEU A 196 -15.04 -18.14 -16.71
C LEU A 196 -13.88 -17.86 -17.66
N VAL A 197 -12.79 -18.61 -17.50
CA VAL A 197 -11.61 -18.54 -18.36
C VAL A 197 -11.13 -19.96 -18.66
N ASN A 198 -10.78 -20.23 -19.91
CA ASN A 198 -10.20 -21.50 -20.34
C ASN A 198 -9.41 -21.33 -21.65
N ARG A 199 -8.35 -20.51 -21.61
CA ARG A 199 -7.53 -20.17 -22.79
C ARG A 199 -6.14 -19.67 -22.40
N GLU A 200 -5.28 -19.50 -23.39
CA GLU A 200 -3.98 -18.85 -23.20
C GLU A 200 -4.14 -17.35 -22.92
N TYR A 201 -3.34 -16.86 -21.99
CA TYR A 201 -3.20 -15.45 -21.63
C TYR A 201 -1.72 -15.09 -21.60
N GLN A 202 -1.41 -13.84 -21.89
CA GLN A 202 -0.07 -13.30 -21.68
C GLN A 202 0.11 -12.88 -20.22
N THR A 203 1.34 -12.56 -19.83
CA THR A 203 1.63 -11.91 -18.56
C THR A 203 0.85 -10.60 -18.44
N GLY A 204 0.26 -10.34 -17.27
CA GLY A 204 -0.62 -9.19 -17.10
C GLY A 204 -1.66 -9.33 -15.99
N ASN A 205 -2.43 -8.25 -15.81
CA ASN A 205 -3.55 -8.19 -14.88
C ASN A 205 -4.86 -8.35 -15.65
N TYR A 206 -5.75 -9.18 -15.12
CA TYR A 206 -7.01 -9.53 -15.76
C TYR A 206 -8.16 -9.45 -14.79
N THR A 207 -9.31 -9.07 -15.34
CA THR A 207 -10.55 -8.91 -14.61
C THR A 207 -11.66 -9.60 -15.40
N VAL A 208 -12.43 -10.44 -14.73
CA VAL A 208 -13.51 -11.23 -15.33
C VAL A 208 -14.77 -11.02 -14.50
N GLU A 209 -15.84 -10.60 -15.16
CA GLU A 209 -17.15 -10.51 -14.55
C GLU A 209 -17.78 -11.91 -14.46
N PHE A 210 -18.37 -12.20 -13.31
CA PHE A 210 -19.16 -13.40 -13.09
C PHE A 210 -20.60 -13.01 -12.78
N ASN A 211 -21.52 -13.48 -13.62
CA ASN A 211 -22.95 -13.35 -13.42
C ASN A 211 -23.54 -14.70 -12.97
N ALA A 212 -24.12 -14.72 -11.77
CA ALA A 212 -24.66 -15.90 -11.13
C ALA A 212 -26.21 -15.90 -11.10
N ASN A 213 -26.87 -15.24 -12.04
CA ASN A 213 -28.33 -15.10 -12.09
C ASN A 213 -29.10 -16.43 -11.98
N ASP A 214 -28.54 -17.49 -12.58
CA ASP A 214 -29.12 -18.82 -12.67
C ASP A 214 -28.69 -19.76 -11.52
N LEU A 215 -27.95 -19.24 -10.54
CA LEU A 215 -27.47 -20.00 -9.40
C LEU A 215 -28.24 -19.63 -8.11
N PRO A 216 -28.54 -20.59 -7.23
CA PRO A 216 -29.19 -20.31 -5.95
C PRO A 216 -28.26 -19.55 -4.98
N SER A 217 -28.83 -18.76 -4.07
CA SER A 217 -28.07 -18.15 -2.97
C SER A 217 -27.29 -19.20 -2.18
N GLY A 218 -26.01 -18.94 -1.90
CA GLY A 218 -25.14 -19.95 -1.30
C GLY A 218 -23.66 -19.63 -1.38
N ILE A 219 -22.86 -20.60 -0.93
CA ILE A 219 -21.39 -20.52 -0.95
C ILE A 219 -20.87 -21.21 -2.21
N TYR A 220 -20.00 -20.51 -2.91
CA TYR A 220 -19.30 -20.99 -4.10
C TYR A 220 -17.80 -20.87 -3.92
N LEU A 221 -17.05 -21.72 -4.62
CA LEU A 221 -15.60 -21.67 -4.70
C LEU A 221 -15.21 -21.34 -6.14
N TYR A 222 -14.18 -20.54 -6.34
CA TYR A 222 -13.58 -20.36 -7.65
C TYR A 222 -12.08 -20.65 -7.58
N ARG A 223 -11.58 -21.34 -8.60
CA ARG A 223 -10.21 -21.80 -8.68
C ARG A 223 -9.57 -21.28 -9.96
N LEU A 224 -8.43 -20.63 -9.82
CA LEU A 224 -7.53 -20.27 -10.92
C LEU A 224 -6.41 -21.30 -11.00
N SER A 225 -6.11 -21.77 -12.21
CA SER A 225 -4.97 -22.62 -12.53
C SER A 225 -4.19 -21.98 -13.69
N ALA A 226 -2.90 -21.73 -13.50
CA ALA A 226 -2.00 -21.16 -14.51
C ALA A 226 -0.60 -21.76 -14.36
N GLY A 227 -0.21 -22.67 -15.25
CA GLY A 227 1.02 -23.46 -15.09
C GLY A 227 1.04 -24.22 -13.76
N ASN A 228 2.06 -23.98 -12.92
CA ASN A 228 2.19 -24.57 -11.58
C ASN A 228 1.41 -23.82 -10.49
N PHE A 229 0.83 -22.65 -10.80
CA PHE A 229 0.05 -21.87 -9.85
C PHE A 229 -1.39 -22.37 -9.79
N VAL A 230 -1.85 -22.71 -8.59
CA VAL A 230 -3.24 -23.00 -8.31
C VAL A 230 -3.68 -22.23 -7.08
N SER A 231 -4.76 -21.46 -7.19
CA SER A 231 -5.34 -20.72 -6.07
C SER A 231 -6.85 -20.85 -6.09
N THR A 232 -7.44 -21.03 -4.90
CA THR A 232 -8.89 -21.19 -4.72
C THR A 232 -9.38 -20.19 -3.69
N LYS A 233 -10.51 -19.54 -3.97
CA LYS A 233 -11.17 -18.61 -3.06
C LYS A 233 -12.65 -18.89 -2.96
N LYS A 234 -13.25 -18.41 -1.87
CA LYS A 234 -14.66 -18.58 -1.54
C LYS A 234 -15.42 -17.29 -1.81
N MET A 235 -16.61 -17.39 -2.38
CA MET A 235 -17.54 -16.27 -2.56
C MET A 235 -18.95 -16.65 -2.07
N ILE A 236 -19.72 -15.63 -1.70
CA ILE A 236 -21.07 -15.78 -1.14
C ILE A 236 -22.05 -15.04 -2.06
N LEU A 237 -22.94 -15.79 -2.70
CA LEU A 237 -24.05 -15.25 -3.49
C LEU A 237 -25.25 -15.01 -2.57
N MET A 238 -25.78 -13.79 -2.57
CA MET A 238 -26.92 -13.38 -1.75
C MET A 238 -27.98 -12.68 -2.61
N LYS A 239 -28.91 -13.47 -3.14
CA LYS A 239 -30.07 -12.99 -3.90
C LYS A 239 -31.30 -12.82 -3.02
#